data_AF-A0A851G9H5-F1
#
_entry.id   AF-A0A851G9H5-F1
#
_cell.length_a   1.000
_cell.length_b   1.000
_cell.length_c   1.000
_cell.angle_alpha   90.00
_cell.angle_beta   90.00
_cell.angle_gamma   90.00
#
_symmetry.space_group_name_H-M   'P 1'
#
loop_
_entity.id
_entity.type
_entity.pdbx_description
1 polymer ?
#
loop_
_entity_poly.entity_id
_entity_poly.type
_entity_poly.pdbx_seq_one_letter_code
_entity_poly.pdbx_strand_id
1 'polypeptide(L)'
;ETFIATAGRKTKAGQLVRLLNIPLSKAVRFHEHQTGKEHADALKDAYQHHHGAAGREWIRWLSDHQQQAIDVVRECEARWRSLIPADYGEQVHRVGARFAILEAALLLGGVVTGWDAQTCRDAIQHTYNAWLKEFGTGNKEHQQIIEQTEAFLNAYGLSRFAPFPYSSADMPVKDLAGYRQKGSHDSDPIIFYTFRGAFEKEIAQNFNPTQFAEVLKNAGMLKPPASGRGYQRKSPRIDGRQINVYVLTFRPEDYAPPEE
;
A
#
# COMPACT_ATOMS: atom_id res chain seq x y z
N GLU A 1 -13.39 9.55 4.51
CA GLU A 1 -12.38 10.50 4.00
C GLU A 1 -11.31 10.72 5.06
N THR A 2 -10.06 10.38 4.74
CA THR A 2 -8.92 10.47 5.65
C THR A 2 -8.61 11.94 5.97
N PHE A 3 -8.53 12.30 7.25
CA PHE A 3 -8.26 13.67 7.75
C PHE A 3 -7.00 14.36 7.18
N ILE A 4 -6.14 13.62 6.48
CA ILE A 4 -4.89 14.12 5.89
C ILE A 4 -5.06 14.55 4.43
N ALA A 5 -6.08 14.04 3.72
CA ALA A 5 -6.36 14.44 2.34
C ALA A 5 -6.86 15.90 2.25
N THR A 6 -7.48 16.42 3.31
CA THR A 6 -8.05 17.77 3.39
C THR A 6 -7.01 18.89 3.39
N ALA A 7 -5.72 18.58 3.56
CA ALA A 7 -4.64 19.58 3.62
C ALA A 7 -3.80 19.70 2.33
N GLY A 8 -4.20 19.06 1.23
CA GLY A 8 -3.50 19.14 -0.05
C GLY A 8 -2.06 18.57 -0.06
N ARG A 9 -1.68 17.84 1.00
CA ARG A 9 -0.36 17.17 1.11
C ARG A 9 -0.53 15.66 0.95
N LYS A 10 0.10 15.11 -0.09
CA LYS A 10 0.16 13.66 -0.33
C LYS A 10 0.94 12.97 0.78
N THR A 11 0.29 12.06 1.47
CA THR A 11 0.85 11.28 2.59
C THR A 11 1.83 10.23 2.09
N LYS A 12 3.04 10.22 2.66
CA LYS A 12 3.98 9.11 2.44
C LYS A 12 3.45 7.88 3.18
N ALA A 13 3.47 6.71 2.55
CA ALA A 13 2.92 5.47 3.10
C ALA A 13 3.47 5.13 4.50
N GLY A 14 4.75 5.43 4.78
CA GLY A 14 5.35 5.28 6.11
C GLY A 14 4.79 6.19 7.22
N GLN A 15 4.15 7.31 6.89
CA GLN A 15 3.43 8.15 7.87
C GLN A 15 2.04 7.60 8.20
N LEU A 16 1.36 6.99 7.24
CA LEU A 16 0.04 6.37 7.43
C LEU A 16 0.12 5.10 8.29
N VAL A 17 1.25 4.39 8.26
CA VAL A 17 1.48 3.27 9.19
C VAL A 17 1.65 3.76 10.63
N ARG A 18 2.11 5.00 10.84
CA ARG A 18 2.33 5.57 12.19
C ARG A 18 1.09 6.18 12.81
N LEU A 19 0.13 6.63 12.02
CA LEU A 19 -1.16 7.18 12.45
C LEU A 19 -2.28 6.32 11.86
N LEU A 20 -2.81 5.43 12.68
CA LEU A 20 -3.82 4.46 12.26
C LEU A 20 -5.15 5.20 12.05
N ASN A 21 -5.47 5.52 10.80
CA ASN A 21 -6.71 6.23 10.46
C ASN A 21 -7.87 5.23 10.38
N ILE A 22 -8.59 5.06 11.48
CA ILE A 22 -9.76 4.19 11.56
C ILE A 22 -10.96 4.93 10.95
N PRO A 23 -11.65 4.38 9.94
CA PRO A 23 -12.87 4.97 9.44
C PRO A 23 -13.96 4.96 10.51
N LEU A 24 -14.60 6.12 10.72
CA LEU A 24 -15.75 6.24 11.61
C LEU A 24 -17.00 5.69 10.91
N SER A 25 -17.70 4.78 11.57
CA SER A 25 -19.03 4.32 11.18
C SER A 25 -20.10 5.11 11.93
N LYS A 26 -21.30 5.22 11.33
CA LYS A 26 -22.44 5.83 12.03
C LYS A 26 -22.85 4.93 13.19
N ALA A 27 -23.04 5.53 14.37
CA ALA A 27 -23.60 4.82 15.52
C ALA A 27 -25.01 4.32 15.19
N VAL A 28 -25.26 3.04 15.47
CA VAL A 28 -26.57 2.38 15.28
C VAL A 28 -27.25 2.05 16.61
N ARG A 29 -26.54 2.20 17.73
CA ARG A 29 -27.05 2.01 19.09
C ARG A 29 -26.89 3.32 19.84
N PHE A 30 -27.98 3.81 20.44
CA PHE A 30 -28.04 5.11 21.11
C PHE A 30 -28.30 5.01 22.61
N HIS A 31 -28.29 3.80 23.19
CA HIS A 31 -28.40 3.55 24.63
C HIS A 31 -29.44 4.43 25.34
N GLU A 32 -30.73 4.09 25.17
CA GLU A 32 -31.89 4.78 25.74
C GLU A 32 -32.27 6.13 25.10
N HIS A 33 -31.43 6.67 24.21
CA HIS A 33 -31.74 7.90 23.46
C HIS A 33 -32.41 7.63 22.12
N GLN A 34 -33.24 8.56 21.64
CA GLN A 34 -34.01 8.42 20.40
C GLN A 34 -33.17 8.76 19.17
N THR A 35 -32.21 9.68 19.33
CA THR A 35 -31.37 10.15 18.22
C THR A 35 -29.89 10.07 18.55
N GLY A 36 -29.05 9.94 17.50
CA GLY A 36 -27.60 9.99 17.66
C GLY A 36 -27.10 11.34 18.21
N LYS A 37 -27.85 12.42 18.00
CA LYS A 37 -27.55 13.73 18.59
C LYS A 37 -27.75 13.70 20.11
N GLU A 38 -28.92 13.23 20.56
CA GLU A 38 -29.20 13.09 21.99
C GLU A 38 -28.18 12.19 22.69
N HIS A 39 -27.82 11.07 22.07
CA HIS A 39 -26.79 10.18 22.61
C HIS A 39 -25.42 10.87 22.73
N ALA A 40 -25.02 11.63 21.71
CA ALA A 40 -23.76 12.37 21.73
C ALA A 40 -23.76 13.50 22.76
N ASP A 41 -24.87 14.23 22.90
CA ASP A 41 -25.03 15.31 23.88
C ASP A 41 -25.01 14.75 25.31
N ALA A 42 -25.67 13.61 25.55
CA ALA A 42 -25.66 12.92 26.85
C ALA A 42 -24.27 12.38 27.21
N LEU A 43 -23.56 11.77 26.25
CA LEU A 43 -22.16 11.37 26.45
C LEU A 43 -21.27 12.57 26.79
N LYS A 44 -21.51 13.71 26.12
CA LYS A 44 -20.74 14.94 26.33
C LYS A 44 -20.92 15.50 27.73
N ASP A 45 -22.16 15.58 28.20
CA ASP A 45 -22.47 16.01 29.56
C ASP A 45 -21.88 15.05 30.60
N ALA A 46 -22.01 13.74 30.36
CA ALA A 46 -21.51 12.71 31.28
C ALA A 46 -19.99 12.76 31.45
N TYR A 47 -19.19 12.84 30.37
CA TYR A 47 -17.74 12.85 30.51
C TYR A 47 -17.20 14.14 31.15
N GLN A 48 -17.93 15.26 31.05
CA GLN A 48 -17.55 16.51 31.70
C GLN A 48 -17.65 16.40 33.23
N HIS A 49 -18.69 15.73 33.73
CA HIS A 49 -18.94 15.56 35.15
C HIS A 49 -18.31 14.28 35.74
N HIS A 50 -18.03 13.27 34.91
CA HIS A 50 -17.55 11.97 35.35
C HIS A 50 -16.35 11.51 34.49
N HIS A 51 -15.14 11.81 34.97
CA HIS A 51 -13.90 11.45 34.28
C HIS A 51 -12.82 10.90 35.24
N GLY A 52 -11.88 10.13 34.69
CA GLY A 52 -10.68 9.66 35.40
C GLY A 52 -10.86 8.38 36.25
N ALA A 53 -12.08 7.92 36.52
CA ALA A 53 -12.33 6.71 37.32
C ALA A 53 -11.85 5.43 36.59
N ALA A 54 -12.36 5.20 35.37
CA ALA A 54 -12.07 4.02 34.55
C ALA A 54 -10.56 3.77 34.36
N GLY A 55 -9.80 4.80 33.97
CA GLY A 55 -8.37 4.67 33.71
C GLY A 55 -7.56 4.35 34.98
N ARG A 56 -7.92 4.93 36.13
CA ARG A 56 -7.25 4.66 37.40
C ARG A 56 -7.50 3.23 37.87
N GLU A 57 -8.72 2.73 37.72
CA GLU A 57 -9.07 1.36 38.08
C GLU A 57 -8.34 0.36 37.17
N TRP A 58 -8.32 0.63 35.86
CA TRP A 58 -7.59 -0.22 34.91
C TRP A 58 -6.08 -0.25 35.19
N ILE A 59 -5.46 0.89 35.49
CA ILE A 59 -4.03 0.95 35.86
C ILE A 59 -3.74 0.15 37.14
N ARG A 60 -4.60 0.28 38.16
CA ARG A 60 -4.49 -0.50 39.40
C ARG A 60 -4.59 -2.00 39.12
N TRP A 61 -5.56 -2.40 38.31
CA TRP A 61 -5.70 -3.81 37.94
C TRP A 61 -4.46 -4.32 37.19
N LEU A 62 -3.95 -3.54 36.22
CA LEU A 62 -2.75 -3.90 35.47
C LEU A 62 -1.49 -4.01 36.35
N SER A 63 -1.35 -3.15 37.38
CA SER A 63 -0.19 -3.23 38.29
C SER A 63 -0.16 -4.53 39.09
N ASP A 64 -1.34 -5.09 39.38
CA ASP A 64 -1.49 -6.35 40.12
C ASP A 64 -1.41 -7.58 39.21
N HIS A 65 -1.57 -7.42 37.88
CA HIS A 65 -1.68 -8.49 36.89
C HIS A 65 -0.64 -8.38 35.74
N GLN A 66 0.59 -7.95 36.07
CA GLN A 66 1.62 -7.64 35.07
C GLN A 66 1.95 -8.82 34.14
N GLN A 67 2.15 -10.02 34.72
CA GLN A 67 2.49 -11.21 33.92
C GLN A 67 1.34 -11.60 32.99
N GLN A 68 0.10 -11.56 33.49
CA GLN A 68 -1.09 -11.80 32.68
C GLN A 68 -1.20 -10.79 31.53
N ALA A 69 -0.91 -9.50 31.78
CA ALA A 69 -0.92 -8.49 30.73
C ALA A 69 0.13 -8.79 29.63
N ILE A 70 1.34 -9.22 30.01
CA ILE A 70 2.39 -9.61 29.07
C ILE A 70 1.95 -10.82 28.24
N ASP A 71 1.36 -11.82 28.89
CA ASP A 71 0.95 -13.06 28.22
C ASP A 71 -0.19 -12.80 27.23
N VAL A 72 -1.20 -12.02 27.63
CA VAL A 72 -2.31 -11.62 26.74
C VAL A 72 -1.81 -10.84 25.52
N VAL A 73 -0.85 -9.92 25.69
CA VAL A 73 -0.25 -9.20 24.56
C VAL A 73 0.45 -10.17 23.60
N ARG A 74 1.26 -11.12 24.13
CA ARG A 74 1.97 -12.11 23.30
C ARG A 74 1.01 -13.03 22.54
N GLU A 75 -0.05 -13.48 23.19
CA GLU A 75 -1.10 -14.28 22.58
C GLU A 75 -1.80 -13.53 21.45
N CYS A 76 -2.17 -12.26 21.69
CA CYS A 76 -2.77 -11.40 20.67
C CYS A 76 -1.80 -11.21 19.49
N GLU A 77 -0.53 -10.90 19.73
CA GLU A 77 0.45 -10.75 18.64
C GLU A 77 0.60 -12.03 17.82
N ALA A 78 0.66 -13.20 18.45
CA ALA A 78 0.74 -14.48 17.76
C ALA A 78 -0.50 -14.73 16.89
N ARG A 79 -1.69 -14.44 17.42
CA ARG A 79 -2.96 -14.52 16.70
C ARG A 79 -3.02 -13.58 15.50
N TRP A 80 -2.59 -12.34 15.66
CA TRP A 80 -2.55 -11.36 14.55
C TRP A 80 -1.54 -11.73 13.47
N ARG A 81 -0.40 -12.33 13.84
CA ARG A 81 0.57 -12.84 12.86
C ARG A 81 -0.01 -13.95 11.99
N SER A 82 -0.89 -14.80 12.52
CA SER A 82 -1.52 -15.88 11.75
C SER A 82 -2.75 -15.42 10.96
N LEU A 83 -3.41 -14.34 11.38
CA LEU A 83 -4.57 -13.77 10.68
C LEU A 83 -4.22 -13.01 9.40
N ILE A 84 -3.02 -12.43 9.33
CA ILE A 84 -2.60 -11.60 8.19
C ILE A 84 -1.87 -12.49 7.17
N PRO A 85 -2.39 -12.62 5.93
CA PRO A 85 -1.73 -13.36 4.87
C PRO A 85 -0.30 -12.87 4.61
N ALA A 86 0.64 -13.78 4.35
CA ALA A 86 2.06 -13.46 4.17
C ALA A 86 2.37 -12.68 2.88
N ASP A 87 1.45 -12.65 1.93
CA ASP A 87 1.52 -11.90 0.68
C ASP A 87 1.07 -10.44 0.83
N TYR A 88 0.55 -10.05 2.00
CA TYR A 88 0.21 -8.66 2.27
C TYR A 88 1.47 -7.81 2.45
N GLY A 89 1.39 -6.54 2.04
CA GLY A 89 2.53 -5.63 2.13
C GLY A 89 3.05 -5.48 3.57
N GLU A 90 4.37 -5.26 3.73
CA GLU A 90 5.04 -5.08 5.03
C GLU A 90 4.36 -4.02 5.92
N GLN A 91 3.73 -3.02 5.32
CA GLN A 91 2.94 -2.01 6.01
C GLN A 91 1.71 -2.59 6.72
N VAL A 92 1.01 -3.55 6.11
CA VAL A 92 -0.15 -4.23 6.69
C VAL A 92 0.28 -5.12 7.86
N HIS A 93 1.39 -5.85 7.72
CA HIS A 93 1.97 -6.62 8.83
C HIS A 93 2.37 -5.73 10.02
N ARG A 94 2.96 -4.55 9.78
CA ARG A 94 3.27 -3.57 10.85
C ARG A 94 2.03 -3.06 11.56
N VAL A 95 0.93 -2.89 10.84
CA VAL A 95 -0.35 -2.45 11.42
C VAL A 95 -0.99 -3.56 12.26
N GLY A 96 -0.84 -4.83 11.86
CA GLY A 96 -1.28 -5.99 12.65
C GLY A 96 -0.80 -5.97 14.10
N ALA A 97 0.47 -5.65 14.33
CA ALA A 97 1.03 -5.55 15.69
C ALA A 97 0.33 -4.47 16.55
N ARG A 98 -0.17 -3.39 15.94
CA ARG A 98 -0.91 -2.34 16.64
C ARG A 98 -2.32 -2.79 17.00
N PHE A 99 -2.99 -3.49 16.08
CA PHE A 99 -4.30 -4.08 16.35
C PHE A 99 -4.21 -5.16 17.43
N ALA A 100 -3.11 -5.92 17.50
CA ALA A 100 -2.85 -6.85 18.59
C ALA A 100 -2.80 -6.15 19.96
N ILE A 101 -2.11 -5.01 20.05
CA ILE A 101 -2.08 -4.21 21.28
C ILE A 101 -3.48 -3.66 21.63
N LEU A 102 -4.25 -3.20 20.64
CA LEU A 102 -5.62 -2.71 20.86
C LEU A 102 -6.55 -3.80 21.39
N GLU A 103 -6.47 -5.02 20.83
CA GLU A 103 -7.23 -6.17 21.33
C GLU A 103 -6.80 -6.57 22.73
N ALA A 104 -5.49 -6.68 22.99
CA ALA A 104 -4.99 -6.98 24.32
C ALA A 104 -5.49 -5.95 25.35
N ALA A 105 -5.43 -4.65 25.01
CA ALA A 105 -5.94 -3.59 25.86
C ALA A 105 -7.45 -3.73 26.12
N LEU A 106 -8.24 -4.09 25.10
CA LEU A 106 -9.68 -4.26 25.23
C LEU A 106 -10.05 -5.51 26.06
N LEU A 107 -9.31 -6.62 25.90
CA LEU A 107 -9.46 -7.83 26.72
C LEU A 107 -9.14 -7.57 28.19
N LEU A 108 -7.99 -6.93 28.48
CA LEU A 108 -7.58 -6.57 29.83
C LEU A 108 -8.48 -5.47 30.43
N GLY A 109 -9.11 -4.66 29.58
CA GLY A 109 -10.10 -3.65 29.94
C GLY A 109 -11.47 -4.21 30.31
N GLY A 110 -11.70 -5.53 30.18
CA GLY A 110 -12.96 -6.19 30.52
C GLY A 110 -13.41 -5.95 31.97
N VAL A 111 -12.46 -5.69 32.88
CA VAL A 111 -12.76 -5.32 34.29
C VAL A 111 -13.47 -3.98 34.43
N VAL A 112 -13.37 -3.10 33.42
CA VAL A 112 -14.04 -1.80 33.38
C VAL A 112 -15.22 -1.82 32.42
N THR A 113 -15.05 -2.41 31.23
CA THR A 113 -16.08 -2.37 30.18
C THR A 113 -17.17 -3.43 30.36
N GLY A 114 -16.86 -4.51 31.08
CA GLY A 114 -17.73 -5.69 31.19
C GLY A 114 -17.83 -6.52 29.92
N TRP A 115 -17.01 -6.24 28.89
CA TRP A 115 -17.06 -6.96 27.62
C TRP A 115 -16.39 -8.32 27.74
N ASP A 116 -17.03 -9.33 27.16
CA ASP A 116 -16.45 -10.66 27.05
C ASP A 116 -15.39 -10.72 25.93
N ALA A 117 -14.55 -11.75 26.00
CA ALA A 117 -13.42 -11.87 25.08
C ALA A 117 -13.83 -11.98 23.60
N GLN A 118 -15.00 -12.56 23.30
CA GLN A 118 -15.49 -12.67 21.93
C GLN A 118 -15.94 -11.31 21.40
N THR A 119 -16.72 -10.57 22.18
CA THR A 119 -17.12 -9.19 21.85
C THR A 119 -15.91 -8.29 21.58
N CYS A 120 -14.86 -8.41 22.41
CA CYS A 120 -13.61 -7.66 22.21
C CYS A 120 -12.95 -8.01 20.87
N ARG A 121 -12.82 -9.30 20.54
CA ARG A 121 -12.21 -9.75 19.29
C ARG A 121 -13.00 -9.28 18.07
N ASP A 122 -14.31 -9.40 18.11
CA ASP A 122 -15.18 -9.04 16.99
C ASP A 122 -15.11 -7.53 16.70
N ALA A 123 -15.09 -6.70 17.74
CA ALA A 123 -14.97 -5.24 17.59
C ALA A 123 -13.65 -4.83 16.92
N ILE A 124 -12.53 -5.42 17.35
CA ILE A 124 -11.22 -5.11 16.78
C ILE A 124 -11.11 -5.67 15.36
N GLN A 125 -11.59 -6.89 15.09
CA GLN A 125 -11.57 -7.48 13.76
C GLN A 125 -12.44 -6.69 12.77
N HIS A 126 -13.62 -6.24 13.19
CA HIS A 126 -14.48 -5.38 12.38
C HIS A 126 -13.75 -4.08 12.00
N THR A 127 -13.10 -3.45 12.98
CA THR A 127 -12.33 -2.22 12.80
C THR A 127 -11.15 -2.42 11.85
N TYR A 128 -10.43 -3.54 11.98
CA TYR A 128 -9.34 -3.90 11.08
C TYR A 128 -9.81 -4.13 9.65
N ASN A 129 -10.91 -4.86 9.45
CA ASN A 129 -11.46 -5.12 8.12
C ASN A 129 -11.91 -3.81 7.44
N ALA A 130 -12.52 -2.90 8.20
CA ALA A 130 -12.89 -1.57 7.70
C ALA A 130 -11.65 -0.76 7.31
N TRP A 131 -10.62 -0.75 8.15
CA TRP A 131 -9.34 -0.11 7.85
C TRP A 131 -8.66 -0.72 6.61
N LEU A 132 -8.60 -2.05 6.50
CA LEU A 132 -7.97 -2.76 5.39
C LEU A 132 -8.68 -2.48 4.06
N LYS A 133 -10.02 -2.35 4.07
CA LYS A 133 -10.80 -1.98 2.88
C LYS A 133 -10.41 -0.61 2.33
N GLU A 134 -10.18 0.36 3.21
CA GLU A 134 -9.76 1.70 2.81
C GLU A 134 -8.28 1.76 2.43
N PHE A 135 -7.40 1.18 3.27
CA PHE A 135 -5.95 1.20 3.07
C PHE A 135 -5.50 0.34 1.88
N GLY A 136 -6.20 -0.76 1.61
CA GLY A 136 -5.79 -1.79 0.67
C GLY A 136 -4.75 -2.75 1.28
N THR A 137 -4.38 -3.78 0.52
CA THR A 137 -3.48 -4.85 0.98
C THR A 137 -1.99 -4.54 0.77
N GLY A 138 -1.63 -3.28 0.51
CA GLY A 138 -0.31 -2.89 -0.02
C GLY A 138 -0.13 -3.24 -1.50
N ASN A 139 -0.91 -4.19 -2.02
CA ASN A 139 -0.93 -4.57 -3.43
C ASN A 139 -1.40 -3.41 -4.34
N LYS A 140 -2.21 -2.47 -3.83
CA LYS A 140 -2.63 -1.29 -4.58
C LYS A 140 -1.48 -0.37 -4.99
N GLU A 141 -0.45 -0.21 -4.13
CA GLU A 141 0.73 0.57 -4.49
C GLU A 141 1.53 -0.13 -5.60
N HIS A 142 1.63 -1.46 -5.53
CA HIS A 142 2.26 -2.25 -6.59
C HIS A 142 1.46 -2.24 -7.89
N GLN A 143 0.12 -2.35 -7.82
CA GLN A 143 -0.79 -2.22 -8.95
C GLN A 143 -0.66 -0.84 -9.59
N GLN A 144 -0.61 0.22 -8.80
CA GLN A 144 -0.42 1.58 -9.31
C GLN A 144 0.92 1.74 -10.06
N ILE A 145 1.99 1.10 -9.60
CA ILE A 145 3.30 1.10 -10.28
C ILE A 145 3.20 0.40 -11.64
N ILE A 146 2.50 -0.74 -11.70
CA ILE A 146 2.24 -1.50 -12.93
C ILE A 146 1.40 -0.65 -13.88
N GLU A 147 0.23 -0.19 -13.45
CA GLU A 147 -0.71 0.65 -14.21
C GLU A 147 -0.04 1.92 -14.76
N GLN A 148 0.78 2.61 -13.95
CA GLN A 148 1.50 3.82 -14.38
C GLN A 148 2.54 3.50 -15.47
N THR A 149 3.19 2.35 -15.39
CA THR A 149 4.15 1.90 -16.41
C THR A 149 3.43 1.54 -17.70
N GLU A 150 2.33 0.79 -17.61
CA GLU A 150 1.50 0.42 -18.76
C GLU A 150 0.91 1.65 -19.44
N ALA A 151 0.36 2.59 -18.68
CA ALA A 151 -0.19 3.84 -19.21
C ALA A 151 0.86 4.61 -20.02
N PHE A 152 2.10 4.69 -19.52
CA PHE A 152 3.18 5.34 -20.25
C PHE A 152 3.57 4.58 -21.53
N LEU A 153 3.69 3.26 -21.46
CA LEU A 153 4.05 2.44 -22.63
C LEU A 153 2.94 2.41 -23.69
N ASN A 154 1.68 2.44 -23.30
CA ASN A 154 0.54 2.56 -24.21
C ASN A 154 0.49 3.94 -24.89
N ALA A 155 0.67 5.02 -24.13
CA ALA A 155 0.62 6.37 -24.67
C ALA A 155 1.84 6.73 -25.54
N TYR A 156 3.02 6.26 -25.14
CA TYR A 156 4.29 6.75 -25.71
C TYR A 156 5.18 5.66 -26.33
N GLY A 157 4.81 4.39 -26.21
CA GLY A 157 5.61 3.25 -26.71
C GLY A 157 5.91 3.32 -28.20
N LEU A 158 4.98 3.83 -29.02
CA LEU A 158 5.19 3.98 -30.46
C LEU A 158 5.75 5.35 -30.88
N SER A 159 5.54 6.39 -30.08
CA SER A 159 5.85 7.78 -30.43
C SER A 159 7.15 8.31 -29.84
N ARG A 160 7.63 7.77 -28.71
CA ARG A 160 8.83 8.25 -28.00
C ARG A 160 9.94 7.21 -27.89
N PHE A 161 9.72 5.97 -28.35
CA PHE A 161 10.75 4.94 -28.42
C PHE A 161 11.11 4.65 -29.86
N ALA A 162 12.33 4.94 -30.28
CA ALA A 162 12.76 4.68 -31.65
C ALA A 162 12.87 3.16 -31.92
N PRO A 163 12.48 2.67 -33.11
CA PRO A 163 12.65 1.26 -33.45
C PRO A 163 14.14 0.87 -33.46
N PHE A 164 14.44 -0.34 -33.00
CA PHE A 164 15.77 -0.93 -33.08
C PHE A 164 15.73 -2.20 -33.97
N PRO A 165 16.61 -2.31 -34.99
CA PRO A 165 17.67 -1.36 -35.36
C PRO A 165 17.12 -0.04 -35.91
N TYR A 166 17.81 1.06 -35.58
CA TYR A 166 17.44 2.41 -36.00
C TYR A 166 17.89 2.64 -37.45
N SER A 167 17.01 3.14 -38.31
CA SER A 167 17.36 3.51 -39.69
C SER A 167 17.50 5.03 -39.80
N SER A 168 18.51 5.50 -40.53
CA SER A 168 18.64 6.93 -40.86
C SER A 168 17.51 7.46 -41.74
N ALA A 169 16.69 6.58 -42.33
CA ALA A 169 15.48 6.92 -43.05
C ALA A 169 14.26 7.17 -42.12
N ASP A 170 14.36 6.81 -40.83
CA ASP A 170 13.29 7.05 -39.88
C ASP A 170 13.29 8.53 -39.46
N MET A 171 12.09 9.13 -39.40
CA MET A 171 11.97 10.52 -38.93
C MET A 171 12.44 10.66 -37.48
N PRO A 172 13.08 11.79 -37.11
CA PRO A 172 13.54 12.02 -35.74
C PRO A 172 12.39 11.90 -34.74
N VAL A 173 12.59 11.05 -33.73
CA VAL A 173 11.64 10.87 -32.63
C VAL A 173 11.76 12.04 -31.66
N LYS A 174 10.69 12.80 -31.50
CA LYS A 174 10.62 13.91 -30.53
C LYS A 174 10.62 13.37 -29.10
N ASP A 175 11.35 14.02 -28.20
CA ASP A 175 11.43 13.71 -26.76
C ASP A 175 11.73 12.23 -26.48
N LEU A 176 12.75 11.70 -27.18
CA LEU A 176 13.18 10.30 -27.17
C LEU A 176 13.34 9.75 -25.75
N ALA A 177 12.50 8.78 -25.39
CA ALA A 177 12.49 8.10 -24.10
C ALA A 177 13.33 6.80 -24.09
N GLY A 178 13.67 6.27 -25.26
CA GLY A 178 14.46 5.06 -25.40
C GLY A 178 14.35 4.40 -26.77
N TYR A 179 14.62 3.11 -26.82
CA TYR A 179 14.48 2.29 -28.03
C TYR A 179 13.54 1.13 -27.80
N ARG A 180 12.85 0.67 -28.85
CA ARG A 180 11.97 -0.51 -28.80
C ARG A 180 12.44 -1.59 -29.76
N GLN A 181 12.31 -2.83 -29.34
CA GLN A 181 12.57 -4.00 -30.17
C GLN A 181 11.35 -4.91 -30.08
N LYS A 182 10.73 -5.21 -31.24
CA LYS A 182 9.72 -6.26 -31.33
C LYS A 182 10.40 -7.62 -31.16
N GLY A 183 9.71 -8.57 -30.53
CA GLY A 183 10.17 -9.94 -30.51
C GLY A 183 10.07 -10.60 -31.89
N SER A 184 10.47 -11.86 -31.97
CA SER A 184 10.57 -12.60 -33.22
C SER A 184 9.20 -13.06 -33.74
N HIS A 185 8.24 -13.22 -32.84
CA HIS A 185 6.84 -13.55 -33.16
C HIS A 185 5.91 -12.40 -32.76
N ASP A 186 4.75 -12.28 -33.41
CA ASP A 186 3.78 -11.21 -33.10
C ASP A 186 3.27 -11.28 -31.65
N SER A 187 3.24 -12.47 -31.05
CA SER A 187 2.87 -12.72 -29.65
C SER A 187 3.99 -12.39 -28.64
N ASP A 188 5.19 -12.05 -29.10
CA ASP A 188 6.31 -11.79 -28.20
C ASP A 188 6.19 -10.39 -27.55
N PRO A 189 6.58 -10.26 -26.27
CA PRO A 189 6.57 -8.96 -25.59
C PRO A 189 7.51 -7.98 -26.28
N ILE A 190 7.05 -6.74 -26.45
CA ILE A 190 7.88 -5.65 -26.93
C ILE A 190 8.88 -5.31 -25.83
N ILE A 191 10.16 -5.25 -26.21
CA ILE A 191 11.26 -4.89 -25.31
C ILE A 191 11.53 -3.39 -25.46
N PHE A 192 11.44 -2.66 -24.36
CA PHE A 192 11.75 -1.23 -24.30
C PHE A 192 13.06 -1.01 -23.54
N TYR A 193 14.06 -0.47 -24.24
CA TYR A 193 15.31 0.02 -23.68
C TYR A 193 15.14 1.48 -23.27
N THR A 194 14.62 1.68 -22.06
CA THR A 194 14.21 2.98 -21.53
C THR A 194 15.39 3.74 -20.92
N PHE A 195 15.56 5.00 -21.31
CA PHE A 195 16.58 5.85 -20.73
C PHE A 195 16.30 6.16 -19.27
N ARG A 196 17.38 6.35 -18.51
CA ARG A 196 17.32 6.69 -17.10
C ARG A 196 16.43 7.91 -16.82
N GLY A 197 16.55 8.96 -17.63
CA GLY A 197 15.75 10.18 -17.47
C GLY A 197 14.25 9.93 -17.58
N ALA A 198 13.81 9.24 -18.64
CA ALA A 198 12.41 8.88 -18.85
C ALA A 198 11.90 7.94 -17.75
N PHE A 199 12.69 6.94 -17.37
CA PHE A 199 12.29 6.01 -16.30
C PHE A 199 12.15 6.69 -14.94
N GLU A 200 13.18 7.42 -14.49
CA GLU A 200 13.20 7.97 -13.12
C GLU A 200 12.34 9.23 -12.96
N LYS A 201 12.20 10.07 -14.00
CA LYS A 201 11.52 11.36 -13.90
C LYS A 201 10.08 11.35 -14.42
N GLU A 202 9.74 10.43 -15.32
CA GLU A 202 8.43 10.42 -15.99
C GLU A 202 7.65 9.16 -15.62
N ILE A 203 8.22 7.97 -15.81
CA ILE A 203 7.53 6.70 -15.53
C ILE A 203 7.41 6.47 -14.02
N ALA A 204 8.50 6.58 -13.27
CA ALA A 204 8.52 6.41 -11.83
C ALA A 204 8.18 7.70 -11.06
N GLN A 205 7.47 8.64 -11.71
CA GLN A 205 7.16 9.93 -11.11
C GLN A 205 6.41 9.74 -9.79
N ASN A 206 6.86 10.43 -8.75
CA ASN A 206 6.34 10.38 -7.37
C ASN A 206 6.68 9.11 -6.58
N PHE A 207 7.45 8.17 -7.15
CA PHE A 207 7.94 6.97 -6.47
C PHE A 207 9.46 7.01 -6.29
N ASN A 208 9.97 6.16 -5.38
CA ASN A 208 11.40 5.90 -5.31
C ASN A 208 11.79 4.98 -6.49
N PRO A 209 12.71 5.39 -7.39
CA PRO A 209 13.00 4.61 -8.60
C PRO A 209 13.54 3.19 -8.34
N THR A 210 14.24 2.97 -7.23
CA THR A 210 14.76 1.65 -6.84
C THR A 210 13.62 0.73 -6.43
N GLN A 211 12.69 1.22 -5.61
CA GLN A 211 11.51 0.45 -5.19
C GLN A 211 10.58 0.18 -6.38
N PHE A 212 10.37 1.19 -7.23
CA PHE A 212 9.58 1.08 -8.45
C PHE A 212 10.14 -0.01 -9.38
N ALA A 213 11.47 -0.02 -9.57
CA ALA A 213 12.13 -1.04 -10.40
C ALA A 213 12.07 -2.45 -9.79
N GLU A 214 12.12 -2.59 -8.47
CA GLU A 214 11.95 -3.89 -7.79
C GLU A 214 10.53 -4.44 -7.98
N VAL A 215 9.51 -3.59 -7.85
CA VAL A 215 8.10 -3.99 -8.08
C VAL A 215 7.90 -4.46 -9.51
N LEU A 216 8.38 -3.70 -10.51
CA LEU A 216 8.28 -4.11 -11.91
C LEU A 216 9.07 -5.38 -12.23
N LYS A 217 10.21 -5.59 -11.59
CA LYS A 217 11.00 -6.83 -11.71
C LYS A 217 10.19 -8.02 -11.18
N ASN A 218 9.56 -7.88 -10.02
CA ASN A 218 8.74 -8.94 -9.43
C ASN A 218 7.47 -9.21 -10.25
N ALA A 219 6.92 -8.19 -10.91
CA ALA A 219 5.82 -8.32 -11.86
C ALA A 219 6.23 -8.87 -13.24
N GLY A 220 7.51 -9.13 -13.49
CA GLY A 220 8.01 -9.59 -14.79
C GLY A 220 8.04 -8.52 -15.89
N MET A 221 7.74 -7.26 -15.55
CA MET A 221 7.75 -6.11 -16.48
C MET A 221 9.12 -5.46 -16.61
N LEU A 222 10.09 -5.78 -15.75
CA LEU A 222 11.47 -5.29 -15.83
C LEU A 222 12.46 -6.44 -15.86
N LYS A 223 13.37 -6.42 -16.84
CA LYS A 223 14.46 -7.40 -16.99
C LYS A 223 15.74 -6.90 -16.30
N PRO A 224 16.15 -7.49 -15.16
CA PRO A 224 17.37 -7.08 -14.47
C PRO A 224 18.64 -7.43 -15.28
N PRO A 225 19.79 -6.83 -14.95
CA PRO A 225 21.08 -7.22 -15.53
C PRO A 225 21.46 -8.66 -15.12
N ALA A 226 22.20 -9.35 -15.99
CA ALA A 226 22.67 -10.71 -15.72
C ALA A 226 23.59 -10.84 -14.49
N SER A 227 24.19 -9.72 -14.05
CA SER A 227 25.01 -9.66 -12.83
C SER A 227 24.20 -9.72 -11.53
N GLY A 228 22.86 -9.58 -11.61
CA GLY A 228 21.99 -9.50 -10.44
C GLY A 228 22.16 -8.23 -9.58
N ARG A 229 23.06 -7.31 -9.96
CA ARG A 229 23.30 -6.04 -9.25
C ARG A 229 22.65 -4.87 -9.97
N GLY A 230 21.70 -4.22 -9.29
CA GLY A 230 20.98 -3.06 -9.79
C GLY A 230 19.90 -3.41 -10.82
N TYR A 231 19.34 -2.39 -11.45
CA TYR A 231 18.17 -2.51 -12.35
C TYR A 231 18.45 -2.05 -13.78
N GLN A 232 19.64 -1.48 -14.00
CA GLN A 232 20.06 -0.97 -15.30
C GLN A 232 21.00 -1.96 -15.97
N ARG A 233 20.92 -2.05 -17.29
CA ARG A 233 21.86 -2.82 -18.12
C ARG A 233 22.31 -2.01 -19.32
N LYS A 234 23.39 -2.46 -19.97
CA LYS A 234 23.84 -1.86 -21.22
C LYS A 234 22.82 -2.14 -22.33
N SER A 235 22.48 -1.11 -23.10
CA SER A 235 21.71 -1.27 -24.33
C SER A 235 22.49 -2.13 -25.35
N PRO A 236 21.80 -2.69 -26.36
CA PRO A 236 22.44 -3.08 -27.62
C PRO A 236 23.30 -1.94 -28.16
N ARG A 237 24.27 -2.25 -29.03
CA ARG A 237 25.04 -1.21 -29.71
C ARG A 237 24.10 -0.47 -30.65
N ILE A 238 23.92 0.81 -30.38
CA ILE A 238 23.11 1.73 -31.19
C ILE A 238 24.07 2.81 -31.65
N ASP A 239 24.29 2.88 -32.96
CA ASP A 239 25.27 3.77 -33.59
C ASP A 239 26.66 3.71 -32.93
N GLY A 240 27.11 2.49 -32.63
CA GLY A 240 28.42 2.22 -32.00
C GLY A 240 28.51 2.56 -30.51
N ARG A 241 27.44 3.08 -29.88
CA ARG A 241 27.40 3.43 -28.46
C ARG A 241 26.58 2.44 -27.64
N GLN A 242 26.95 2.29 -26.37
CA GLN A 242 26.17 1.55 -25.38
C GLN A 242 25.91 2.42 -24.16
N ILE A 243 24.64 2.55 -23.79
CA ILE A 243 24.20 3.37 -22.67
C ILE A 243 23.49 2.52 -21.61
N ASN A 244 23.47 3.00 -20.37
CA ASN A 244 22.77 2.31 -19.29
C ASN A 244 21.27 2.62 -19.40
N VAL A 245 20.46 1.57 -19.46
CA VAL A 245 19.01 1.64 -19.65
C VAL A 245 18.29 0.70 -18.70
N TYR A 246 17.05 1.06 -18.38
CA TYR A 246 16.09 0.14 -17.80
C TYR A 246 15.48 -0.67 -18.93
N VAL A 247 15.31 -1.98 -18.77
CA VAL A 247 14.65 -2.78 -19.79
C VAL A 247 13.29 -3.21 -19.32
N LEU A 248 12.27 -2.64 -19.95
CA LEU A 248 10.89 -2.97 -19.72
C LEU A 248 10.39 -3.96 -20.76
N THR A 249 9.46 -4.80 -20.37
CA THR A 249 8.73 -5.70 -21.26
C THR A 249 7.25 -5.46 -21.12
N PHE A 250 6.56 -5.40 -22.25
CA PHE A 250 5.13 -5.15 -22.30
C PHE A 250 4.47 -6.09 -23.31
N ARG A 251 3.35 -6.67 -22.91
CA ARG A 251 2.49 -7.51 -23.75
C ARG A 251 1.18 -6.77 -23.97
N PRO A 252 0.88 -6.36 -25.21
CA PRO A 252 -0.37 -5.66 -25.51
C PRO A 252 -1.62 -6.54 -25.30
N GLU A 253 -1.48 -7.88 -25.39
CA GLU A 253 -2.61 -8.82 -25.40
C GLU A 253 -3.17 -9.18 -24.00
N ASP A 254 -2.52 -8.79 -22.91
CA ASP A 254 -3.01 -9.04 -21.55
C ASP A 254 -4.07 -8.01 -21.09
N TYR A 255 -4.46 -7.06 -21.96
CA TYR A 255 -5.51 -6.08 -21.71
C TYR A 255 -6.81 -6.46 -22.43
N ALA A 256 -7.73 -7.10 -21.71
CA ALA A 256 -9.14 -7.00 -22.02
C ALA A 256 -9.65 -5.67 -21.42
N PRO A 257 -10.13 -4.70 -22.21
CA PRO A 257 -10.82 -3.55 -21.65
C PRO A 257 -12.00 -4.06 -20.80
N PRO A 258 -12.30 -3.45 -19.64
CA PRO A 258 -13.53 -3.77 -18.94
C PRO A 258 -14.70 -3.52 -19.90
N GLU A 259 -15.52 -4.55 -20.12
CA GLU A 259 -16.75 -4.43 -20.89
C GLU A 259 -17.59 -3.29 -20.30
N GLU A 260 -18.06 -2.39 -21.18
CA GLU A 260 -18.88 -1.21 -20.86
C GLU A 260 -20.20 -1.55 -20.15
#